data_AF-A0A147BWG0-F1
#
_entry.id   AF-A0A147BWG0-F1
#
_cell.length_a   1.000
_cell.length_b   1.000
_cell.length_c   1.000
_cell.angle_alpha   90.00
_cell.angle_beta   90.00
_cell.angle_gamma   90.00
#
_symmetry.space_group_name_H-M   'P 1'
#
loop_
_entity.id
_entity.type
_entity.pdbx_description
1 polymer ?
#
loop_
_entity_poly.entity_id
_entity_poly.type
_entity_poly.pdbx_seq_one_letter_code
_entity_poly.pdbx_strand_id
1 'polypeptide(L)'
;MKNTGLLLFIMKTTRLIVAMFLLFAICKAAATKVVMRGTGNLAPECETRIKELCKNHTLGELKEVIVNLRDCKGYCTYQRSGKDIVQQGEVWVPDRQYEDFTLTEGMPCGFGATCDKHGKCFCEFCNKGSKE
;
A
#
# COMPACT_ATOMS: atom_id res chain seq x y z
N MET A 1 9.10 -58.06 -8.14
CA MET A 1 9.58 -56.66 -8.07
C MET A 1 8.45 -55.73 -8.52
N LYS A 2 7.67 -55.14 -7.62
CA LYS A 2 6.58 -54.20 -7.97
C LYS A 2 6.55 -52.90 -7.14
N ASN A 3 7.42 -52.77 -6.12
CA ASN A 3 7.32 -51.68 -5.15
C ASN A 3 8.39 -50.59 -5.31
N THR A 4 9.42 -50.82 -6.14
CA THR A 4 10.55 -49.89 -6.28
C THR A 4 10.16 -48.62 -7.05
N GLY A 5 9.27 -48.72 -8.04
CA GLY A 5 8.79 -47.57 -8.79
C GLY A 5 7.91 -46.64 -7.95
N LEU A 6 6.99 -47.20 -7.16
CA LEU A 6 6.08 -46.44 -6.30
C LEU A 6 6.85 -45.62 -5.26
N LEU A 7 7.90 -46.20 -4.65
CA LEU A 7 8.74 -45.53 -3.66
C LEU A 7 9.52 -44.34 -4.27
N LEU A 8 10.02 -44.48 -5.50
CA LEU A 8 10.71 -43.39 -6.21
C LEU A 8 9.75 -42.25 -6.58
N PHE A 9 8.50 -42.56 -6.95
CA PHE A 9 7.48 -41.55 -7.23
C PHE A 9 7.10 -40.77 -5.97
N ILE A 10 6.90 -41.45 -4.84
CA ILE A 10 6.55 -40.82 -3.55
C ILE A 10 7.69 -39.91 -3.08
N MET A 11 8.95 -40.33 -3.17
CA MET A 11 10.09 -39.48 -2.80
C MET A 11 10.20 -38.20 -3.65
N LYS A 12 9.87 -38.28 -4.95
CA LYS A 12 9.93 -37.14 -5.88
C LYS A 12 8.81 -36.14 -5.63
N THR A 13 7.59 -36.61 -5.36
CA THR A 13 6.45 -35.73 -5.06
C THR A 13 6.61 -35.03 -3.72
N THR A 14 7.12 -35.71 -2.69
CA THR A 14 7.36 -35.07 -1.38
C THR A 14 8.38 -33.93 -1.47
N ARG A 15 9.45 -34.06 -2.27
CA ARG A 15 10.42 -32.98 -2.48
C ARG A 15 9.83 -31.78 -3.23
N LEU A 16 8.97 -32.03 -4.22
CA LEU A 16 8.28 -30.98 -4.98
C LEU A 16 7.27 -30.21 -4.11
N ILE A 17 6.53 -30.93 -3.27
CA ILE A 17 5.56 -30.36 -2.33
C ILE A 17 6.29 -29.49 -1.29
N VAL A 18 7.40 -29.97 -0.72
CA VAL A 18 8.22 -29.21 0.24
C VAL A 18 8.80 -27.94 -0.42
N ALA A 19 9.27 -28.02 -1.65
CA ALA A 19 9.76 -26.86 -2.40
C ALA A 19 8.65 -25.82 -2.68
N MET A 20 7.44 -26.27 -3.03
CA MET A 20 6.29 -25.38 -3.19
C MET A 20 5.88 -24.70 -1.87
N PHE A 21 5.89 -25.43 -0.74
CA PHE A 21 5.62 -24.85 0.57
C PHE A 21 6.69 -23.85 1.01
N LEU A 22 7.96 -24.11 0.71
CA LEU A 22 9.07 -23.17 0.94
C LEU A 22 8.89 -21.87 0.13
N LEU A 23 8.53 -21.96 -1.15
CA LEU A 23 8.22 -20.78 -1.97
C LEU A 23 7.03 -19.99 -1.42
N PHE A 24 5.97 -20.67 -0.97
CA PHE A 24 4.82 -20.02 -0.35
C PHE A 24 5.15 -19.33 0.98
N ALA A 25 6.03 -19.92 1.80
CA ALA A 25 6.47 -19.32 3.06
C ALA A 25 7.30 -18.04 2.84
N ILE A 26 8.17 -18.02 1.82
CA ILE A 26 8.97 -16.85 1.46
C ILE A 26 8.07 -15.72 0.91
N CYS A 27 7.05 -16.05 0.10
CA CYS A 27 6.13 -15.05 -0.45
C CYS A 27 5.17 -14.44 0.58
N LYS A 28 4.90 -15.10 1.73
CA LYS A 28 3.97 -14.59 2.75
C LYS A 28 4.61 -13.77 3.88
N ALA A 29 5.94 -13.78 4.01
CA ALA A 29 6.62 -13.24 5.20
C ALA A 29 6.78 -11.71 5.24
N ALA A 30 6.37 -10.93 4.23
CA ALA A 30 6.70 -9.50 4.19
C ALA A 30 5.57 -8.57 3.70
N ALA A 31 4.30 -8.95 3.87
CA ALA A 31 3.20 -7.99 3.72
C ALA A 31 2.78 -7.52 5.10
N THR A 32 3.60 -6.67 5.73
CA THR A 32 3.13 -5.81 6.82
C THR A 32 1.89 -5.09 6.29
N LYS A 33 0.73 -5.37 6.87
CA LYS A 33 -0.57 -4.97 6.29
C LYS A 33 -0.76 -3.47 6.49
N VAL A 34 -0.14 -2.67 5.63
CA VAL A 34 -0.38 -1.23 5.53
C VAL A 34 -1.85 -1.01 5.22
N VAL A 35 -2.55 -0.30 6.10
CA VAL A 35 -3.96 0.03 5.93
C VAL A 35 -4.08 1.12 4.87
N MET A 36 -4.84 0.86 3.80
CA MET A 36 -5.16 1.86 2.77
C MET A 36 -6.59 2.36 2.99
N ARG A 37 -6.80 3.68 2.98
CA ARG A 37 -8.13 4.30 3.00
C ARG A 37 -8.27 5.34 1.91
N GLY A 38 -9.50 5.51 1.43
CA GLY A 38 -9.83 6.51 0.40
C GLY A 38 -9.43 6.12 -1.01
N THR A 39 -8.94 4.89 -1.23
CA THR A 39 -8.58 4.32 -2.53
C THR A 39 -9.64 3.40 -3.13
N GLY A 40 -10.81 3.25 -2.50
CA GLY A 40 -11.79 2.21 -2.87
C GLY A 40 -12.32 2.25 -4.31
N ASN A 41 -12.17 3.37 -5.01
CA ASN A 41 -12.55 3.52 -6.42
C ASN A 41 -11.38 3.32 -7.39
N LEU A 42 -10.19 2.96 -6.88
CA LEU A 42 -8.97 2.78 -7.65
C LEU A 42 -8.65 1.31 -7.89
N ALA A 43 -7.91 1.05 -8.98
CA ALA A 43 -7.34 -0.27 -9.21
C ALA A 43 -6.22 -0.57 -8.18
N PRO A 44 -5.96 -1.84 -7.85
CA PRO A 44 -4.88 -2.24 -6.91
C PRO A 44 -3.48 -1.75 -7.33
N GLU A 45 -3.25 -1.58 -8.63
CA GLU A 45 -2.03 -1.01 -9.19
C GLU A 45 -1.80 0.43 -8.73
N CYS A 46 -2.88 1.21 -8.62
CA CYS A 46 -2.82 2.58 -8.11
C CYS A 46 -2.44 2.58 -6.62
N GLU A 47 -2.96 1.64 -5.82
CA GLU A 47 -2.60 1.56 -4.41
C GLU A 47 -1.11 1.30 -4.19
N THR A 48 -0.51 0.47 -5.05
CA THR A 48 0.94 0.21 -5.03
C THR A 48 1.71 1.49 -5.29
N ARG A 49 1.32 2.23 -6.34
CA ARG A 49 1.96 3.50 -6.69
C ARG A 49 1.79 4.57 -5.63
N ILE A 50 0.66 4.59 -4.92
CA ILE A 50 0.41 5.50 -3.80
C ILE A 50 1.29 5.16 -2.61
N LYS A 51 1.42 3.87 -2.24
CA LYS A 51 2.32 3.43 -1.17
C LYS A 51 3.77 3.84 -1.45
N GLU A 52 4.17 3.85 -2.72
CA GLU A 52 5.50 4.31 -3.11
C GLU A 52 5.76 5.80 -2.89
N LEU A 53 4.72 6.62 -2.69
CA LEU A 53 4.88 8.01 -2.26
C LEU A 53 5.27 8.10 -0.78
N CYS A 54 4.95 7.08 0.01
CA CYS A 54 5.22 6.96 1.45
C CYS A 54 6.57 6.27 1.75
N LYS A 55 7.69 6.74 1.18
CA LYS A 55 9.02 6.08 1.31
C LYS A 55 9.91 6.66 2.42
N ASN A 56 9.38 7.44 3.35
CA ASN A 56 10.20 8.04 4.39
C ASN A 56 10.53 7.07 5.54
N HIS A 57 11.55 6.25 5.31
CA HIS A 57 12.05 5.27 6.29
C HIS A 57 12.58 5.90 7.59
N THR A 58 12.85 7.21 7.62
CA THR A 58 13.32 7.90 8.83
C THR A 58 12.21 8.13 9.86
N LEU A 59 10.95 8.12 9.42
CA LEU A 59 9.78 8.29 10.29
C LEU A 59 9.32 6.99 10.95
N GLY A 60 9.91 5.85 10.54
CA GLY A 60 9.64 4.53 11.10
C GLY A 60 8.87 3.62 10.16
N GLU A 61 8.09 2.69 10.72
CA GLU A 61 7.34 1.70 9.96
C GLU A 61 6.00 2.27 9.48
N LEU A 62 5.71 2.16 8.18
CA LEU A 62 4.44 2.63 7.62
C LEU A 62 3.26 1.77 8.11
N LYS A 63 2.24 2.40 8.70
CA LYS A 63 1.04 1.71 9.20
C LYS A 63 -0.21 1.97 8.39
N GLU A 64 -0.41 3.21 7.97
CA GLU A 64 -1.63 3.63 7.30
C GLU A 64 -1.34 4.68 6.24
N VAL A 65 -2.09 4.63 5.14
CA VAL A 65 -2.09 5.63 4.09
C VAL A 65 -3.54 6.04 3.84
N ILE A 66 -3.79 7.34 3.97
CA ILE A 66 -5.12 7.91 3.77
C ILE A 66 -5.06 8.83 2.56
N VAL A 67 -5.92 8.57 1.59
CA VAL A 67 -5.97 9.32 0.33
C VAL A 67 -7.27 10.09 0.24
N ASN A 68 -7.17 11.37 -0.12
CA ASN A 68 -8.29 12.16 -0.58
C ASN A 68 -8.14 12.40 -2.08
N LEU A 69 -8.88 11.63 -2.86
CA LEU A 69 -8.83 11.68 -4.32
C LEU A 69 -9.27 13.05 -4.85
N ARG A 70 -10.30 13.68 -4.25
CA ARG A 70 -10.83 14.97 -4.71
C ARG A 70 -9.78 16.09 -4.62
N ASP A 71 -8.96 16.03 -3.58
CA ASP A 71 -7.90 17.01 -3.33
C ASP A 71 -6.55 16.55 -3.87
N CYS A 72 -6.47 15.41 -4.56
CA CYS A 72 -5.24 14.81 -5.07
C CYS A 72 -4.11 14.77 -4.05
N LYS A 73 -4.45 14.50 -2.78
CA LYS A 73 -3.54 14.54 -1.64
C LYS A 73 -3.80 13.38 -0.71
N GLY A 74 -2.86 13.14 0.18
CA GLY A 74 -3.03 12.19 1.26
C GLY A 74 -1.96 12.39 2.31
N TYR A 75 -2.00 11.51 3.30
CA TYR A 75 -0.93 11.44 4.29
C TYR A 75 -0.61 10.00 4.65
N CYS A 76 0.64 9.78 4.98
CA CYS A 76 1.22 8.54 5.44
C CYS A 76 1.36 8.62 6.96
N THR A 77 0.91 7.59 7.68
CA THR A 77 1.09 7.47 9.13
C THR A 77 2.14 6.42 9.41
N TYR A 78 3.20 6.84 10.09
CA TYR A 78 4.32 6.02 10.51
C TYR A 78 4.30 5.79 12.01
N GLN A 79 4.76 4.61 12.41
CA GLN A 79 5.06 4.29 13.79
C GLN A 79 6.56 4.36 14.01
N ARG A 80 6.99 5.22 14.94
CA ARG A 80 8.40 5.33 15.32
C ARG A 80 8.86 4.04 15.98
N SER A 81 10.10 3.63 15.72
CA SER A 81 10.70 2.48 16.42
C SER A 81 10.81 2.80 17.92
N GLY A 82 10.16 2.01 18.76
CA GLY A 82 10.14 2.25 20.21
C GLY A 82 8.82 1.81 20.84
N LYS A 83 8.37 2.57 21.86
CA LYS A 83 7.08 2.33 22.51
C LYS A 83 5.95 2.89 21.64
N ASP A 84 4.91 2.09 21.45
CA ASP A 84 3.70 2.48 20.72
C ASP A 84 2.99 3.70 21.30
N ILE A 85 3.15 3.90 22.61
CA ILE A 85 2.55 4.99 23.37
C ILE A 85 3.65 5.71 24.14
N VAL A 86 3.70 7.02 23.96
CA VAL A 86 4.63 7.92 24.65
C VAL A 86 3.85 8.86 25.56
N GLN A 87 4.47 9.23 26.67
CA GLN A 87 3.88 10.18 27.60
C GLN A 87 4.26 11.60 27.16
N GLN A 88 3.26 12.39 26.76
CA GLN A 88 3.41 13.82 26.49
C GLN A 88 2.76 14.59 27.64
N GLY A 89 3.58 15.10 28.56
CA GLY A 89 3.09 15.69 29.81
C GLY A 89 2.43 14.64 30.71
N GLU A 90 1.16 14.84 31.03
CA GLU A 90 0.39 13.90 31.87
C GLU A 90 -0.43 12.89 31.05
N VAL A 91 -0.40 12.97 29.71
CA VAL A 91 -1.24 12.16 28.82
C VAL A 91 -0.42 11.14 28.04
N TRP A 92 -0.92 9.92 27.96
CA TRP A 92 -0.37 8.84 27.15
C TRP A 92 -0.97 8.89 25.74
N VAL A 93 -0.14 9.20 24.74
CA VAL A 93 -0.56 9.35 23.33
C VAL A 93 0.18 8.36 22.43
N PRO A 94 -0.46 7.85 21.35
CA PRO A 94 0.25 7.04 20.37
C PRO A 94 1.41 7.82 19.73
N ASP A 95 2.60 7.23 19.66
CA ASP A 95 3.76 7.84 18.99
C ASP A 95 3.67 7.62 17.47
N ARG A 96 2.97 8.54 16.81
CA ARG A 96 2.74 8.52 15.36
C ARG A 96 3.41 9.72 14.71
N GLN A 97 4.05 9.46 13.58
CA GLN A 97 4.59 10.48 12.69
C GLN A 97 3.74 10.53 11.43
N TYR A 98 3.62 11.71 10.84
CA TYR A 98 2.77 11.96 9.69
C TYR A 98 3.57 12.63 8.59
N GLU A 99 3.31 12.25 7.34
CA GLU A 99 3.89 12.88 6.15
C GLU A 99 2.81 13.09 5.11
N ASP A 100 2.63 14.33 4.67
CA ASP A 100 1.72 14.66 3.58
C ASP A 100 2.36 14.32 2.23
N PHE A 101 1.54 13.87 1.29
CA PHE A 101 1.94 13.68 -0.10
C PHE A 101 0.89 14.22 -1.07
N THR A 102 1.33 14.50 -2.28
CA THR A 102 0.47 14.88 -3.41
C THR A 102 0.48 13.74 -4.43
N LEU A 103 -0.68 13.40 -4.97
CA LEU A 103 -0.80 12.43 -6.06
C LEU A 103 -0.12 12.97 -7.32
N THR A 104 0.52 12.08 -8.07
CA THR A 104 1.21 12.45 -9.31
C THR A 104 0.22 12.82 -10.42
N GLU A 105 0.67 13.67 -11.34
CA GLU A 105 -0.11 14.07 -12.51
C GLU A 105 -0.63 12.84 -13.29
N GLY A 106 -1.88 12.88 -13.71
CA GLY A 106 -2.56 11.80 -14.43
C GLY A 106 -3.19 10.74 -13.52
N MET A 107 -2.97 10.78 -12.20
CA MET A 107 -3.64 9.85 -11.28
C MET A 107 -5.15 10.07 -11.30
N PRO A 108 -5.97 9.01 -11.38
CA PRO A 108 -7.42 9.14 -11.38
C PRO A 108 -7.91 9.68 -10.02
N CYS A 109 -8.71 10.73 -10.07
CA CYS A 109 -9.28 11.38 -8.88
C CYS A 109 -10.82 11.33 -8.84
N GLY A 110 -11.45 10.90 -9.94
CA GLY A 110 -12.89 10.79 -10.11
C GLY A 110 -13.24 10.23 -11.48
N PHE A 111 -14.54 10.19 -11.79
CA PHE A 111 -15.01 9.68 -13.09
C PHE A 111 -14.53 10.59 -14.24
N GLY A 112 -13.59 10.09 -15.05
CA GLY A 112 -12.99 10.84 -16.16
C GLY A 112 -12.17 12.06 -15.73
N ALA A 113 -11.78 12.14 -14.45
CA ALA A 113 -11.00 13.24 -13.90
C ALA A 113 -9.63 12.74 -13.42
N THR A 114 -8.60 13.53 -13.65
CA THR A 114 -7.22 13.22 -13.27
C THR A 114 -6.59 14.34 -12.47
N CYS A 115 -5.62 13.99 -11.62
CA CYS A 115 -4.81 14.97 -10.91
C CYS A 115 -3.94 15.76 -11.89
N ASP A 116 -3.94 17.07 -11.75
CA ASP A 116 -3.04 17.96 -12.48
C ASP A 116 -1.68 18.11 -11.76
N LYS A 117 -0.76 18.83 -12.41
CA LYS A 117 0.55 19.18 -11.84
C LYS A 117 0.50 20.04 -10.57
N HIS A 118 -0.65 20.61 -10.23
CA HIS A 118 -0.85 21.44 -9.05
C HIS A 118 -1.47 20.66 -7.89
N GLY A 119 -1.70 19.35 -8.06
CA GLY A 119 -2.36 18.52 -7.06
C GLY A 119 -3.84 18.89 -6.91
N LYS A 120 -4.52 19.21 -8.01
CA LYS A 120 -5.97 19.39 -8.05
C LYS A 120 -6.61 18.35 -8.96
N CYS A 121 -7.80 17.88 -8.58
CA CYS A 121 -8.58 17.01 -9.44
C CYS A 121 -9.20 17.83 -10.58
N PHE A 122 -8.77 17.54 -11.82
CA PHE A 122 -9.23 18.21 -13.03
C PHE A 122 -10.16 17.29 -13.83
N CYS A 123 -11.40 17.73 -14.04
CA CYS A 123 -12.33 17.09 -14.96
C CYS A 123 -12.47 17.94 -16.22
N GLU A 124 -12.01 17.42 -17.35
CA GLU A 124 -12.05 18.14 -18.62
C GLU A 124 -13.49 18.49 -19.04
N PHE A 125 -14.42 17.54 -18.87
CA PHE A 125 -15.83 17.73 -19.20
C PHE A 125 -16.45 18.91 -18.43
N CYS A 126 -16.19 19.01 -17.12
CA CYS A 126 -16.75 20.09 -16.29
C CYS A 126 -16.03 21.44 -16.50
N ASN A 127 -14.73 21.44 -16.83
CA ASN A 127 -13.93 22.67 -16.89
C ASN A 127 -13.84 23.29 -18.30
N LYS A 128 -14.13 22.55 -19.37
CA LYS A 128 -14.10 23.11 -20.74
C LYS A 128 -15.31 23.97 -21.09
N GLY A 129 -16.35 24.03 -20.24
CA GLY A 129 -17.61 24.74 -20.50
C GLY A 129 -17.86 26.03 -19.71
N SER A 130 -16.97 26.44 -18.80
CA SER A 130 -17.18 27.61 -17.92
C SER A 130 -16.75 28.96 -18.53
N LYS A 131 -16.66 29.03 -19.86
CA LYS A 131 -16.55 30.29 -20.62
C LYS A 131 -17.85 30.52 -21.38
N GLU A 132 -18.87 31.01 -20.69
CA GLU A 132 -19.98 31.75 -21.31
C GLU A 132 -19.69 33.25 -21.24
#